data_AF-A0A376F519-F1
#
_entry.id   AF-A0A376F519-F1
#
_cell.length_a   1.000
_cell.length_b   1.000
_cell.length_c   1.000
_cell.angle_alpha   90.00
_cell.angle_beta   90.00
_cell.angle_gamma   90.00
#
_symmetry.space_group_name_H-M   'P 1'
#
loop_
_entity.id
_entity.type
_entity.pdbx_description
1 polymer ?
#
loop_
_entity_poly.entity_id
_entity_poly.type
_entity_poly.pdbx_seq_one_letter_code
_entity_poly.pdbx_strand_id
1 'polypeptide(L)'
;MWGPGLTRSPEQQRIVAELTPDEADTVLVKWRYSAFHRSPLEQMLKETGRNQLLITGVYAHIGCMTTATDAFMRDIKPFFIADALADFTRDEHLMSLNYVAGRSGRVVMTDELLPFVPATKAALRELILPLLDESDEPMDDENLIDYGLDSVRMMALAARWRKVHGDIDFVMLAKNPTIDAWWALLSREVK
;
A
#
# COMPACT_ATOMS: atom_id res chain seq x y z
N MET A 1 -20.01 -12.63 23.35
CA MET A 1 -18.56 -12.71 23.11
C MET A 1 -17.84 -11.48 23.67
N TRP A 2 -18.13 -10.26 23.24
CA TRP A 2 -17.39 -9.04 23.67
C TRP A 2 -18.10 -8.15 24.71
N GLY A 3 -19.14 -8.67 25.37
CA GLY A 3 -20.01 -7.85 26.20
C GLY A 3 -20.68 -6.72 25.39
N PRO A 4 -20.86 -5.53 25.96
CA PRO A 4 -21.52 -4.40 25.30
C PRO A 4 -20.64 -3.69 24.25
N GLY A 5 -19.32 -3.86 24.32
CA GLY A 5 -18.37 -3.18 23.44
C GLY A 5 -18.57 -1.65 23.40
N LEU A 6 -18.41 -1.08 22.20
CA LEU A 6 -18.51 0.37 21.94
C LEU A 6 -19.86 0.98 22.34
N THR A 7 -20.95 0.21 22.45
CA THR A 7 -22.26 0.76 22.81
C THR A 7 -22.32 1.36 24.22
N ARG A 8 -21.37 1.02 25.09
CA ARG A 8 -21.20 1.67 26.41
C ARG A 8 -20.39 2.96 26.38
N SER A 9 -19.73 3.26 25.27
CA SER A 9 -18.91 4.45 25.05
C SER A 9 -19.24 5.08 23.69
N PRO A 10 -20.50 5.49 23.46
CA PRO A 10 -20.95 6.04 22.17
C PRO A 10 -20.16 7.29 21.73
N GLU A 11 -19.60 8.04 22.67
CA GLU A 11 -18.75 9.20 22.41
C GLU A 11 -17.45 8.85 21.67
N GLN A 12 -16.99 7.60 21.76
CA GLN A 12 -15.80 7.08 21.09
C GLN A 12 -16.09 6.47 19.71
N GLN A 13 -17.33 6.59 19.21
CA GLN A 13 -17.74 5.95 17.94
C GLN A 13 -17.10 6.57 16.69
N ARG A 14 -16.61 7.81 16.77
CA ARG A 14 -16.05 8.52 15.63
C ARG A 14 -14.76 7.87 15.14
N ILE A 15 -14.55 7.91 13.83
CA ILE A 15 -13.27 7.57 13.21
C ILE A 15 -12.21 8.56 13.73
N VAL A 16 -10.97 8.08 13.87
CA VAL A 16 -9.83 8.89 14.32
C VAL A 16 -9.60 10.10 13.40
N ALA A 17 -9.08 11.20 13.95
CA ALA A 17 -9.02 12.48 13.26
C ALA A 17 -8.18 12.42 11.97
N GLU A 18 -7.09 11.66 11.98
CA GLU A 18 -6.16 11.48 10.87
C GLU A 18 -6.77 10.73 9.68
N LEU A 19 -7.90 10.05 9.88
CA LEU A 19 -8.65 9.31 8.86
C LEU A 19 -10.09 9.81 8.75
N THR A 20 -10.33 11.09 9.02
CA THR A 20 -11.67 11.69 8.94
C THR A 20 -12.21 11.58 7.50
N PRO A 21 -13.37 10.95 7.27
CA PRO A 21 -13.96 10.85 5.94
C PRO A 21 -14.47 12.21 5.43
N ASP A 22 -14.45 12.39 4.11
CA ASP A 22 -15.14 13.49 3.41
C ASP A 22 -16.42 13.01 2.69
N GLU A 23 -17.03 13.89 1.88
CA GLU A 23 -18.28 13.59 1.16
C GLU A 23 -18.12 12.56 0.02
N ALA A 24 -16.91 12.35 -0.47
CA ALA A 24 -16.62 11.35 -1.51
C ALA A 24 -16.45 9.93 -0.91
N ASP A 25 -16.27 9.83 0.41
CA ASP A 25 -16.12 8.56 1.10
C ASP A 25 -17.46 7.89 1.40
N THR A 26 -17.45 6.55 1.41
CA THR A 26 -18.60 5.75 1.85
C THR A 26 -18.36 5.19 3.23
N VAL A 27 -19.12 5.65 4.23
CA VAL A 27 -19.10 5.09 5.59
C VAL A 27 -20.24 4.08 5.76
N LEU A 28 -19.89 2.82 6.01
CA LEU A 28 -20.87 1.73 6.20
C LEU A 28 -21.05 1.39 7.68
N VAL A 29 -22.31 1.17 8.09
CA VAL A 29 -22.61 0.65 9.42
C VAL A 29 -22.15 -0.81 9.54
N LYS A 30 -21.30 -1.09 10.53
CA LYS A 30 -20.66 -2.40 10.71
C LYS A 30 -21.37 -3.25 11.76
N TRP A 31 -22.11 -4.27 11.32
CA TRP A 31 -22.90 -5.11 12.22
C TRP A 31 -22.21 -6.39 12.71
N ARG A 32 -21.31 -6.99 11.92
CA ARG A 32 -20.64 -8.27 12.19
C ARG A 32 -19.15 -8.20 11.85
N TYR A 33 -18.39 -9.29 11.96
CA TYR A 33 -16.96 -9.31 11.61
C TYR A 33 -16.70 -9.08 10.12
N SER A 34 -17.45 -9.72 9.22
CA SER A 34 -17.37 -9.41 7.79
C SER A 34 -17.97 -8.03 7.48
N ALA A 35 -17.31 -7.24 6.65
CA ALA A 35 -17.84 -5.97 6.15
C ALA A 35 -19.02 -6.15 5.19
N PHE A 36 -19.18 -7.33 4.58
CA PHE A 36 -20.29 -7.64 3.67
C PHE A 36 -21.57 -8.03 4.39
N HIS A 37 -21.47 -8.50 5.64
CA HIS A 37 -22.62 -9.06 6.32
C HIS A 37 -23.54 -7.96 6.88
N ARG A 38 -24.75 -7.85 6.33
CA ARG A 38 -25.73 -6.79 6.59
C ARG A 38 -25.26 -5.40 6.15
N SER A 39 -24.56 -5.34 5.02
CA SER A 39 -24.16 -4.08 4.39
C SER A 39 -24.39 -4.17 2.87
N PRO A 40 -24.44 -3.02 2.17
CA PRO A 40 -24.54 -2.99 0.70
C PRO A 40 -23.19 -3.21 -0.02
N LEU A 41 -22.09 -3.51 0.70
CA LEU A 41 -20.73 -3.46 0.15
C LEU A 41 -20.54 -4.30 -1.13
N GLU A 42 -21.07 -5.52 -1.17
CA GLU A 42 -20.94 -6.38 -2.37
C GLU A 42 -21.61 -5.75 -3.59
N GLN A 43 -22.84 -5.26 -3.41
CA GLN A 43 -23.61 -4.64 -4.48
C GLN A 43 -22.89 -3.40 -5.00
N MET A 44 -22.39 -2.53 -4.11
CA MET A 44 -21.66 -1.32 -4.49
C MET A 44 -20.39 -1.62 -5.29
N LEU A 45 -19.63 -2.65 -4.90
CA LEU A 45 -18.43 -3.06 -5.62
C LEU A 45 -18.78 -3.59 -7.02
N LYS A 46 -19.83 -4.41 -7.14
CA LYS A 46 -20.30 -4.94 -8.44
C LYS A 46 -20.81 -3.85 -9.37
N GLU A 47 -21.60 -2.91 -8.86
CA GLU A 47 -22.15 -1.78 -9.63
C GLU A 47 -21.04 -0.87 -10.18
N THR A 48 -19.94 -0.72 -9.46
CA THR A 48 -18.77 0.06 -9.89
C THR A 48 -17.77 -0.76 -10.71
N GLY A 49 -18.03 -2.04 -10.97
CA GLY A 49 -17.13 -2.94 -11.68
C GLY A 49 -15.83 -3.26 -10.94
N ARG A 50 -15.76 -2.99 -9.63
CA ARG A 50 -14.56 -3.20 -8.80
C ARG A 50 -14.56 -4.62 -8.24
N ASN A 51 -13.55 -5.42 -8.60
CA ASN A 51 -13.37 -6.79 -8.09
C ASN A 51 -12.10 -6.96 -7.25
N GLN A 52 -11.52 -5.87 -6.75
CA GLN A 52 -10.38 -5.87 -5.85
C GLN A 52 -10.72 -5.02 -4.63
N LEU A 53 -10.34 -5.48 -3.44
CA LEU A 53 -10.59 -4.78 -2.18
C LEU A 53 -9.29 -4.71 -1.38
N LEU A 54 -8.77 -3.51 -1.18
CA LEU A 54 -7.67 -3.25 -0.24
C LEU A 54 -8.24 -3.26 1.19
N ILE A 55 -7.58 -3.94 2.13
CA ILE A 55 -8.06 -4.13 3.50
C ILE A 55 -6.98 -3.66 4.49
N THR A 56 -7.35 -2.67 5.31
CA THR A 56 -6.54 -2.05 6.37
C THR A 56 -7.34 -1.99 7.68
N GLY A 57 -6.72 -1.56 8.77
CA GLY A 57 -7.38 -1.25 10.03
C GLY A 57 -7.23 -2.32 11.12
N VAL A 58 -8.25 -2.45 11.98
CA VAL A 58 -8.21 -3.31 13.18
C VAL A 58 -9.50 -4.12 13.37
N TYR A 59 -9.46 -5.31 13.95
CA TYR A 59 -8.27 -6.12 14.24
C TYR A 59 -7.99 -7.09 13.09
N ALA A 60 -6.71 -7.33 12.79
CA ALA A 60 -6.27 -8.07 11.61
C ALA A 60 -6.90 -9.48 11.54
N HIS A 61 -6.77 -10.30 12.58
CA HIS A 61 -7.25 -11.69 12.57
C HIS A 61 -8.77 -11.85 12.74
N ILE A 62 -9.49 -10.82 13.19
CA ILE A 62 -10.95 -10.91 13.43
C ILE A 62 -11.71 -10.36 12.22
N GLY A 63 -11.94 -9.05 12.20
CA GLY A 63 -12.80 -8.39 11.23
C GLY A 63 -12.17 -8.35 9.84
N CYS A 64 -10.89 -8.01 9.78
CA CYS A 64 -10.18 -7.85 8.51
C CYS A 64 -10.04 -9.20 7.80
N MET A 65 -9.50 -10.22 8.48
CA MET A 65 -9.32 -11.56 7.89
C MET A 65 -10.65 -12.22 7.52
N THR A 66 -11.69 -12.05 8.35
CA THR A 66 -13.03 -12.54 8.00
C THR A 66 -13.58 -11.85 6.76
N THR A 67 -13.38 -10.53 6.64
CA THR A 67 -13.78 -9.76 5.45
C THR A 67 -12.99 -10.19 4.21
N ALA A 68 -11.69 -10.47 4.33
CA ALA A 68 -10.88 -10.98 3.23
C ALA A 68 -11.42 -12.32 2.72
N THR A 69 -11.67 -13.27 3.62
CA THR A 69 -12.24 -14.58 3.25
C THR A 69 -13.62 -14.45 2.64
N ASP A 70 -14.47 -13.55 3.15
CA ASP A 70 -15.81 -13.30 2.59
C ASP A 70 -15.75 -12.59 1.23
N ALA A 71 -14.81 -11.67 1.01
CA ALA A 71 -14.55 -11.06 -0.29
C ALA A 71 -14.18 -12.14 -1.32
N PHE A 72 -13.24 -13.02 -0.96
CA PHE A 72 -12.79 -14.13 -1.79
C PHE A 72 -13.95 -15.03 -2.23
N MET A 73 -14.83 -15.40 -1.29
CA MET A 73 -16.02 -16.22 -1.57
C MET A 73 -17.06 -15.53 -2.47
N ARG A 74 -16.93 -14.21 -2.69
CA ARG A 74 -17.83 -13.38 -3.51
C ARG A 74 -17.16 -12.91 -4.82
N ASP A 75 -16.10 -13.60 -5.25
CA ASP A 75 -15.33 -13.29 -6.44
C ASP A 75 -14.63 -11.90 -6.41
N ILE A 76 -14.37 -11.37 -5.21
CA ILE A 76 -13.63 -10.12 -4.99
C ILE A 76 -12.23 -10.49 -4.46
N LYS A 77 -11.18 -10.01 -5.11
CA LYS A 77 -9.78 -10.28 -4.77
C LYS A 77 -9.34 -9.39 -3.60
N PRO A 78 -9.08 -9.94 -2.40
CA PRO A 78 -8.64 -9.13 -1.28
C PRO A 78 -7.13 -8.93 -1.33
N PHE A 79 -6.72 -7.70 -1.05
CA PHE A 79 -5.34 -7.28 -0.83
C PHE A 79 -5.21 -6.82 0.62
N PHE A 80 -4.50 -7.61 1.42
CA PHE A 80 -4.32 -7.45 2.84
C PHE A 80 -3.03 -6.67 3.10
N ILE A 81 -3.14 -5.47 3.67
CA ILE A 81 -2.00 -4.54 3.72
C ILE A 81 -1.25 -4.72 5.03
N ALA A 82 -0.15 -5.48 4.99
CA ALA A 82 0.50 -6.06 6.17
C ALA A 82 0.91 -5.01 7.22
N ASP A 83 1.38 -3.85 6.77
CA ASP A 83 1.87 -2.73 7.58
C ASP A 83 0.80 -1.64 7.84
N ALA A 84 -0.41 -1.79 7.29
CA ALA A 84 -1.57 -0.94 7.57
C ALA A 84 -2.68 -1.70 8.33
N LEU A 85 -2.28 -2.77 9.03
CA LEU A 85 -3.12 -3.56 9.92
C LEU A 85 -2.51 -3.55 11.32
N ALA A 86 -3.37 -3.69 12.34
CA ALA A 86 -2.92 -3.98 13.69
C ALA A 86 -3.82 -5.03 14.36
N ASP A 87 -3.28 -5.67 15.38
CA ASP A 87 -3.95 -6.74 16.11
C ASP A 87 -3.63 -6.68 17.61
N PHE A 88 -4.28 -7.55 18.40
CA PHE A 88 -4.00 -7.68 19.83
C PHE A 88 -2.59 -8.16 20.12
N THR A 89 -2.08 -9.08 19.30
CA THR A 89 -0.72 -9.62 19.42
C THR A 89 -0.05 -9.71 18.06
N ARG A 90 1.28 -9.67 18.07
CA ARG A 90 2.09 -9.88 16.86
C ARG A 90 1.84 -11.26 16.24
N ASP A 91 1.60 -12.28 17.05
CA ASP A 91 1.38 -13.64 16.56
C ASP A 91 0.03 -13.77 15.84
N GLU A 92 -1.04 -13.16 16.37
CA GLU A 92 -2.34 -13.12 15.69
C GLU A 92 -2.29 -12.30 14.40
N HIS A 93 -1.57 -11.16 14.43
CA HIS A 93 -1.31 -10.38 13.22
C HIS A 93 -0.65 -11.24 12.15
N LEU A 94 0.50 -11.86 12.45
CA LEU A 94 1.24 -12.70 11.49
C LEU A 94 0.44 -13.92 11.04
N MET A 95 -0.33 -14.54 11.94
CA MET A 95 -1.23 -15.64 11.60
C MET A 95 -2.24 -15.21 10.54
N SER A 96 -2.85 -14.02 10.72
CA SER A 96 -3.83 -13.51 9.75
C SER A 96 -3.21 -13.28 8.36
N LEU A 97 -1.98 -12.77 8.30
CA LEU A 97 -1.25 -12.60 7.04
C LEU A 97 -1.01 -13.96 6.37
N ASN A 98 -0.50 -14.94 7.12
CA ASN A 98 -0.24 -16.29 6.61
C ASN A 98 -1.53 -16.97 6.12
N TYR A 99 -2.64 -16.79 6.84
CA TYR A 99 -3.94 -17.32 6.43
C TYR A 99 -4.39 -16.71 5.11
N VAL A 100 -4.42 -15.38 5.00
CA VAL A 100 -4.89 -14.71 3.77
C VAL A 100 -4.00 -15.07 2.59
N ALA A 101 -2.68 -15.01 2.75
CA ALA A 101 -1.72 -15.38 1.70
C ALA A 101 -1.92 -16.81 1.19
N GLY A 102 -2.26 -17.76 2.09
CA GLY A 102 -2.42 -19.16 1.74
C GLY A 102 -3.82 -19.55 1.29
N ARG A 103 -4.87 -18.76 1.56
CA ARG A 103 -6.27 -19.22 1.46
C ARG A 103 -7.22 -18.29 0.75
N SER A 104 -7.04 -16.98 0.85
CA SER A 104 -8.10 -16.05 0.42
C SER A 104 -7.64 -14.80 -0.32
N GLY A 105 -6.34 -14.48 -0.39
CA GLY A 105 -5.92 -13.27 -1.10
C GLY A 105 -4.43 -13.02 -1.20
N ARG A 106 -4.10 -11.78 -1.56
CA ARG A 106 -2.74 -11.27 -1.60
C ARG A 106 -2.43 -10.53 -0.30
N VAL A 107 -1.25 -10.76 0.24
CA VAL A 107 -0.67 -9.90 1.28
C VAL A 107 0.40 -9.04 0.60
N VAL A 108 0.37 -7.75 0.87
CA VAL A 108 1.29 -6.74 0.31
C VAL A 108 1.63 -5.70 1.37
N MET A 109 2.73 -5.00 1.17
CA MET A 109 3.09 -3.80 1.93
C MET A 109 2.46 -2.55 1.30
N THR A 110 2.32 -1.48 2.08
CA THR A 110 1.70 -0.22 1.62
C THR A 110 2.46 0.39 0.45
N ASP A 111 3.79 0.32 0.48
CA ASP A 111 4.69 0.85 -0.55
C ASP A 111 4.53 0.17 -1.93
N GLU A 112 4.13 -1.10 -1.95
CA GLU A 112 3.84 -1.85 -3.17
C GLU A 112 2.63 -1.30 -3.92
N LEU A 113 1.68 -0.68 -3.19
CA LEU A 113 0.45 -0.13 -3.75
C LEU A 113 0.56 1.33 -4.15
N LEU A 114 1.45 2.08 -3.51
CA LEU A 114 1.64 3.49 -3.81
C LEU A 114 2.43 3.66 -5.11
N PRO A 115 1.85 4.28 -6.15
CA PRO A 115 2.61 4.69 -7.32
C PRO A 115 3.50 5.86 -6.92
N PHE A 116 4.70 5.58 -6.41
CA PHE A 116 5.66 6.63 -6.15
C PHE A 116 6.53 6.81 -7.38
N VAL A 117 6.12 7.76 -8.20
CA VAL A 117 7.08 8.54 -8.97
C VAL A 117 7.28 9.83 -8.19
N PRO A 118 8.52 10.17 -7.80
CA PRO A 118 8.77 11.44 -7.14
C PRO A 118 8.27 12.60 -8.01
N ALA A 119 7.44 13.47 -7.43
CA ALA A 119 6.80 14.58 -8.15
C ALA A 119 7.73 15.78 -8.38
N THR A 120 8.88 15.81 -7.70
CA THR A 120 9.92 16.83 -7.84
C THR A 120 11.30 16.19 -7.80
N LYS A 121 12.31 16.87 -8.33
CA LYS A 121 13.71 16.44 -8.22
C LYS A 121 14.16 16.31 -6.74
N ALA A 122 13.68 17.20 -5.86
CA ALA A 122 13.94 17.11 -4.43
C ALA A 122 13.38 15.82 -3.81
N ALA A 123 12.15 15.45 -4.15
CA ALA A 123 11.55 14.19 -3.69
C ALA A 123 12.27 12.95 -4.26
N LEU A 124 12.83 13.06 -5.48
CA LEU A 124 13.68 12.00 -6.02
C LEU A 124 14.96 11.89 -5.19
N ARG A 125 15.61 13.01 -4.88
CA ARG A 125 16.82 13.01 -4.03
C ARG A 125 16.54 12.40 -2.66
N GLU A 126 15.46 12.79 -1.99
CA GLU A 126 15.04 12.20 -0.71
C GLU A 126 14.76 10.70 -0.79
N LEU A 127 14.28 10.21 -1.93
CA LEU A 127 14.10 8.77 -2.17
C LEU A 127 15.44 8.04 -2.33
N ILE A 128 16.42 8.66 -3.00
CA ILE A 128 17.69 8.01 -3.37
C ILE A 128 18.69 8.02 -2.22
N LEU A 129 18.82 9.12 -1.47
CA LEU A 129 19.85 9.25 -0.43
C LEU A 129 19.85 8.10 0.61
N PRO A 130 18.70 7.61 1.12
CA PRO A 130 18.69 6.48 2.05
C PRO A 130 19.10 5.13 1.43
N LEU A 131 19.22 5.06 0.11
CA LEU A 131 19.63 3.86 -0.63
C LEU A 131 21.14 3.84 -0.92
N LEU A 132 21.86 4.87 -0.49
CA LEU A 132 23.31 4.98 -0.63
C LEU A 132 23.97 4.49 0.66
N ASP A 133 25.17 3.92 0.54
CA ASP A 133 25.90 3.35 1.68
C ASP A 133 27.00 4.30 2.20
N GLU A 134 27.26 5.41 1.49
CA GLU A 134 28.29 6.40 1.84
C GLU A 134 27.73 7.57 2.68
N SER A 135 28.60 8.18 3.49
CA SER A 135 28.23 9.32 4.35
C SER A 135 28.17 10.67 3.63
N ASP A 136 28.90 10.79 2.53
CA ASP A 136 28.93 12.01 1.71
C ASP A 136 27.76 12.00 0.73
N GLU A 137 27.04 13.12 0.65
CA GLU A 137 25.92 13.25 -0.28
C GLU A 137 26.41 13.58 -1.70
N PRO A 138 25.98 12.82 -2.73
CA PRO A 138 26.35 13.10 -4.11
C PRO A 138 25.76 14.42 -4.60
N MET A 139 26.45 15.08 -5.52
CA MET A 139 25.84 16.09 -6.40
C MET A 139 24.86 15.42 -7.38
N ASP A 140 23.95 16.18 -7.96
CA ASP A 140 22.86 15.61 -8.76
C ASP A 140 23.33 14.98 -10.09
N ASP A 141 24.49 15.39 -10.60
CA ASP A 141 25.11 14.91 -11.83
C ASP A 141 26.16 13.80 -11.61
N GLU A 142 26.40 13.43 -10.34
CA GLU A 142 27.36 12.39 -9.99
C GLU A 142 26.77 10.98 -10.11
N ASN A 143 27.65 10.01 -10.35
CA ASN A 143 27.31 8.61 -10.51
C ASN A 143 27.00 7.98 -9.15
N LEU A 144 25.74 7.61 -8.93
CA LEU A 144 25.25 7.06 -7.67
C LEU A 144 25.85 5.71 -7.30
N ILE A 145 26.41 4.96 -8.27
CA ILE A 145 27.11 3.69 -8.00
C ILE A 145 28.38 3.96 -7.17
N ASP A 146 29.04 5.09 -7.40
CA ASP A 146 30.23 5.50 -6.65
C ASP A 146 29.90 5.80 -5.18
N TYR A 147 28.61 5.97 -4.86
CA TYR A 147 28.06 6.21 -3.52
C TYR A 147 27.37 4.96 -2.92
N GLY A 148 27.60 3.77 -3.47
CA GLY A 148 27.09 2.51 -2.94
C GLY A 148 25.71 2.09 -3.46
N LEU A 149 25.20 2.74 -4.51
CA LEU A 149 23.95 2.28 -5.12
C LEU A 149 24.15 0.96 -5.90
N ASP A 150 23.40 -0.08 -5.53
CA ASP A 150 23.50 -1.40 -6.16
C ASP A 150 22.41 -1.69 -7.21
N SER A 151 22.62 -2.77 -7.96
CA SER A 151 21.70 -3.22 -9.02
C SER A 151 20.33 -3.68 -8.51
N VAL A 152 20.24 -4.20 -7.28
CA VAL A 152 18.96 -4.65 -6.69
C VAL A 152 18.07 -3.46 -6.42
N ARG A 153 18.63 -2.40 -5.82
CA ARG A 153 17.96 -1.11 -5.59
C ARG A 153 17.51 -0.49 -6.91
N MET A 154 18.38 -0.46 -7.93
CA MET A 154 18.01 0.03 -9.27
C MET A 154 16.88 -0.77 -9.92
N MET A 155 16.88 -2.10 -9.82
CA MET A 155 15.80 -2.93 -10.35
C MET A 155 14.45 -2.66 -9.65
N ALA A 156 14.47 -2.46 -8.33
CA ALA A 156 13.27 -2.12 -7.57
C ALA A 156 12.70 -0.76 -7.99
N LEU A 157 13.56 0.26 -8.16
CA LEU A 157 13.17 1.58 -8.65
C LEU A 157 12.60 1.49 -10.08
N ALA A 158 13.26 0.78 -10.99
CA ALA A 158 12.78 0.58 -12.34
C ALA A 158 11.39 -0.10 -12.37
N ALA A 159 11.19 -1.16 -11.58
CA ALA A 159 9.90 -1.83 -11.47
C ALA A 159 8.80 -0.91 -10.93
N ARG A 160 9.14 -0.02 -9.99
CA ARG A 160 8.20 0.95 -9.42
C ARG A 160 7.81 2.02 -10.44
N TRP A 161 8.79 2.63 -11.09
CA TRP A 161 8.57 3.71 -12.06
C TRP A 161 7.94 3.23 -13.36
N ARG A 162 8.16 1.95 -13.73
CA ARG A 162 7.48 1.31 -14.87
C ARG A 162 5.96 1.34 -14.78
N LYS A 163 5.39 1.41 -13.56
CA LYS A 163 3.94 1.54 -13.36
C LYS A 163 3.37 2.85 -13.90
N VAL A 164 4.20 3.89 -14.03
CA VAL A 164 3.83 5.21 -14.56
C VAL A 164 4.40 5.40 -15.97
N HIS A 165 5.68 5.06 -16.17
CA HIS A 165 6.36 5.13 -17.47
C HIS A 165 6.71 3.73 -17.94
N GLY A 166 5.85 3.11 -18.76
CA GLY A 166 5.97 1.70 -19.15
C GLY A 166 7.28 1.30 -19.85
N ASP A 167 8.02 2.27 -20.38
CA ASP A 167 9.32 2.07 -21.03
C ASP A 167 10.51 2.04 -20.06
N ILE A 168 10.36 2.51 -18.82
CA ILE A 168 11.47 2.54 -17.86
C ILE A 168 11.86 1.10 -17.48
N ASP A 169 13.16 0.82 -17.61
CA ASP A 169 13.78 -0.44 -17.21
C ASP A 169 15.15 -0.22 -16.53
N PHE A 170 15.72 -1.31 -16.03
CA PHE A 170 17.03 -1.29 -15.39
C PHE A 170 18.13 -0.75 -16.32
N VAL A 171 18.09 -1.08 -17.61
CA VAL A 171 19.13 -0.68 -18.56
C VAL A 171 19.13 0.85 -18.75
N MET A 172 17.96 1.47 -18.82
CA MET A 172 17.85 2.93 -18.87
C MET A 172 18.44 3.59 -17.63
N LEU A 173 18.13 3.07 -16.43
CA LEU A 173 18.64 3.64 -15.19
C LEU A 173 20.16 3.45 -15.05
N ALA A 174 20.66 2.25 -15.35
CA ALA A 174 22.08 1.92 -15.23
C ALA A 174 22.97 2.60 -16.27
N LYS A 175 22.40 3.06 -17.40
CA LYS A 175 23.16 3.77 -18.44
C LYS A 175 23.68 5.14 -17.97
N ASN A 176 22.91 5.83 -17.14
CA ASN A 176 23.29 7.12 -16.57
C ASN A 176 22.72 7.24 -15.15
N PRO A 177 23.37 6.61 -14.15
CA PRO A 177 22.86 6.47 -12.79
C PRO A 177 23.07 7.75 -11.97
N THR A 178 22.46 8.86 -12.39
CA THR A 178 22.55 10.16 -11.73
C THR A 178 21.15 10.68 -11.38
N ILE A 179 21.02 11.52 -10.36
CA ILE A 179 19.73 12.13 -9.98
C ILE A 179 19.20 12.99 -11.13
N ASP A 180 20.06 13.74 -11.81
CA ASP A 180 19.70 14.55 -12.98
C ASP A 180 19.13 13.72 -14.11
N ALA A 181 19.80 12.62 -14.47
CA ALA A 181 19.36 11.75 -15.55
C ALA A 181 18.03 11.08 -15.20
N TRP A 182 17.89 10.58 -13.98
CA TRP A 182 16.66 9.91 -13.55
C TRP A 182 15.48 10.87 -13.42
N TRP A 183 15.72 12.10 -12.94
CA TRP A 183 14.69 13.14 -12.95
C TRP A 183 14.25 13.49 -14.37
N ALA A 184 15.18 13.61 -15.31
CA ALA A 184 14.85 13.82 -16.72
C ALA A 184 14.06 12.64 -17.31
N LEU A 185 14.24 11.41 -16.80
CA LEU A 185 13.44 10.26 -17.21
C LEU A 185 12.01 10.30 -16.63
N LEU A 186 11.82 10.80 -15.42
CA LEU A 186 10.54 10.78 -14.69
C LEU A 186 9.67 12.03 -14.92
N SER A 187 10.27 13.15 -15.32
CA SER A 187 9.56 14.41 -15.59
C SER A 187 8.96 14.50 -17.00
N ARG A 188 9.12 13.46 -17.82
CA ARG A 188 8.56 13.38 -19.17
C ARG A 188 7.04 13.27 -19.10
N GLU A 189 6.33 13.87 -20.04
CA GLU A 189 4.88 13.63 -20.16
C GLU A 189 4.62 12.14 -20.38
N VAL A 190 3.71 11.58 -19.58
CA VAL A 190 3.23 10.21 -19.76
C VAL A 190 2.40 10.18 -21.04
N LYS A 191 2.86 9.43 -22.05
CA LYS A 191 2.11 9.20 -23.28
C LYS A 191 0.95 8.23 -23.08
#